data_AF-A0AAD7PRS7-F1
#
_entry.id   AF-A0AAD7PRS7-F1
#
_cell.length_a   1.000
_cell.length_b   1.000
_cell.length_c   1.000
_cell.angle_alpha   90.00
_cell.angle_beta   90.00
_cell.angle_gamma   90.00
#
_symmetry.space_group_name_H-M   'P 1'
#
loop_
_entity.id
_entity.type
_entity.pdbx_description
1 polymer ?
#
loop_
_entity_poly.entity_id
_entity_poly.type
_entity_poly.pdbx_seq_one_letter_code
_entity_poly.pdbx_strand_id
1 'polypeptide(L)'
;MEILSKLVAKQVWRMPKLWVGFLKCVSQTQPHSFHVLLQLPPSQLESALNKHVNLRASLAAYANQPSIKSSLPRSTLAVIGLANEEHTQPPHLSSTFQSSDTSSSVHGATLT
;
A
#
# COMPACT_ATOMS: atom_id res chain seq x y z
N MET A 1 -15.65 9.23 17.53
CA MET A 1 -14.24 9.39 17.09
C MET A 1 -14.07 10.50 16.05
N GLU A 2 -14.91 11.54 16.03
CA GLU A 2 -14.84 12.56 14.97
C GLU A 2 -13.55 13.39 15.01
N ILE A 3 -13.03 13.68 16.22
CA ILE A 3 -11.80 14.46 16.36
C ILE A 3 -10.60 13.77 15.72
N LEU A 4 -10.45 12.45 15.90
CA LEU A 4 -9.35 11.69 15.31
C LEU A 4 -9.49 11.64 13.77
N SER A 5 -10.70 11.44 13.26
CA SER A 5 -10.96 11.52 11.80
C SER A 5 -10.66 12.91 11.24
N LYS A 6 -11.04 13.99 11.94
CA LYS A 6 -10.71 15.37 11.56
C LYS A 6 -9.19 15.61 11.54
N LEU A 7 -8.45 15.02 12.48
CA LEU A 7 -6.99 15.08 12.50
C LEU A 7 -6.35 14.36 11.29
N VAL A 8 -6.91 13.23 10.87
CA VAL A 8 -6.49 12.54 9.64
C VAL A 8 -6.73 13.44 8.42
N ALA A 9 -7.91 14.05 8.30
CA ALA A 9 -8.20 15.00 7.22
C ALA A 9 -7.25 16.22 7.20
N LYS A 10 -6.75 16.63 8.37
CA LYS A 10 -5.77 17.70 8.52
C LYS A 10 -4.31 17.23 8.41
N GLN A 11 -4.08 15.99 7.98
CA GLN A 11 -2.75 15.42 7.79
C GLN A 11 -1.88 15.49 9.05
N VAL A 12 -2.42 15.02 10.18
CA VAL A 12 -1.74 15.04 11.50
C VAL A 12 -0.31 14.48 11.48
N TRP A 13 0.00 13.56 10.54
CA TRP A 13 1.33 13.02 10.31
C TRP A 13 2.38 14.04 9.87
N ARG A 14 1.98 15.21 9.36
CA ARG A 14 2.92 16.31 9.01
C ARG A 14 3.51 17.01 10.23
N MET A 15 2.92 16.81 11.41
CA MET A 15 3.34 17.45 12.64
C MET A 15 3.80 16.38 13.65
N PRO A 16 5.11 16.11 13.76
CA PRO A 16 5.63 14.95 14.51
C PRO A 16 5.14 14.87 15.97
N LYS A 17 5.05 16.01 16.66
CA LYS A 17 4.57 16.07 18.05
C LYS A 17 3.11 15.62 18.18
N LEU A 18 2.25 16.07 17.26
CA LEU A 18 0.83 15.67 17.25
C LEU A 18 0.66 14.24 16.76
N TRP A 19 1.49 13.79 15.82
CA TRP A 19 1.45 12.43 15.30
C TRP A 19 1.68 11.39 16.39
N VAL A 20 2.66 11.59 17.27
CA VAL A 20 2.91 10.68 18.40
C VAL A 20 1.70 10.64 19.34
N GLY A 21 1.11 11.79 19.66
CA GLY A 21 -0.09 11.86 20.50
C GLY A 21 -1.30 11.18 19.85
N PHE A 22 -1.49 11.39 18.54
CA PHE A 22 -2.53 10.75 17.75
C PHE A 22 -2.40 9.22 17.81
N LEU A 23 -1.21 8.68 17.55
CA LEU A 23 -0.96 7.24 17.61
C LEU A 23 -1.24 6.66 19.02
N LYS A 24 -0.85 7.39 20.06
CA LYS A 24 -1.14 7.00 21.46
C LYS A 24 -2.63 6.97 21.75
N CYS A 25 -3.39 7.95 21.27
CA CYS A 25 -4.85 7.99 21.42
C CYS A 25 -5.53 6.86 20.66
N VAL A 26 -5.13 6.64 19.40
CA VAL A 26 -5.64 5.54 18.58
C VAL A 26 -5.38 4.20 19.25
N SER A 27 -4.17 3.97 19.77
CA SER A 27 -3.82 2.73 20.48
C SER A 27 -4.62 2.52 21.76
N GLN A 28 -4.92 3.58 22.52
CA GLN A 28 -5.67 3.42 23.78
C GLN A 28 -7.17 3.22 23.57
N THR A 29 -7.70 3.65 22.43
CA THR A 29 -9.14 3.66 22.16
C THR A 29 -9.58 2.60 21.16
N GLN A 30 -8.77 1.54 21.05
CA GLN A 30 -9.13 0.34 20.29
C GLN A 30 -10.34 -0.35 20.92
N PRO A 31 -11.21 -1.01 20.12
CA PRO A 31 -11.16 -1.13 18.66
C PRO A 31 -11.81 0.06 17.92
N HIS A 32 -12.44 0.99 18.65
CA HIS A 32 -13.22 2.08 18.07
C HIS A 32 -12.42 3.00 17.16
N SER A 33 -11.11 3.13 17.36
CA SER A 33 -10.21 3.95 16.54
C SER A 33 -9.75 3.30 15.24
N PHE A 34 -10.01 2.01 15.00
CA PHE A 34 -9.49 1.30 13.82
C PHE A 34 -9.99 1.87 12.49
N HIS A 35 -11.24 2.30 12.42
CA HIS A 35 -11.76 2.96 11.22
C HIS A 35 -10.99 4.25 10.90
N VAL A 36 -10.39 4.90 11.89
CA VAL A 36 -9.56 6.10 11.68
C VAL A 36 -8.18 5.73 11.14
N LEU A 37 -7.59 4.63 11.63
CA LEU A 37 -6.34 4.09 11.06
C LEU A 37 -6.52 3.72 9.58
N LEU A 38 -7.65 3.10 9.23
CA LEU A 38 -7.94 2.69 7.85
C LEU A 38 -8.18 3.88 6.89
N GLN A 39 -8.44 5.08 7.42
CA GLN A 39 -8.54 6.31 6.62
C GLN A 39 -7.17 6.94 6.30
N LEU A 40 -6.09 6.48 6.96
CA LEU A 40 -4.75 6.98 6.68
C LEU A 40 -4.28 6.53 5.30
N PRO A 41 -3.44 7.34 4.62
CA PRO A 41 -2.74 6.88 3.42
C PRO A 41 -1.87 5.64 3.73
N PRO A 42 -1.67 4.73 2.76
CA PRO A 42 -0.92 3.48 2.98
C PRO A 42 0.47 3.68 3.61
N SER A 43 1.22 4.70 3.16
CA SER A 43 2.55 5.01 3.71
C SER A 43 2.51 5.44 5.18
N GLN A 44 1.45 6.15 5.59
CA GLN A 44 1.29 6.61 6.97
C GLN A 44 0.77 5.49 7.87
N LEU A 45 -0.11 4.64 7.34
CA LEU A 45 -0.55 3.43 8.02
C LEU A 45 0.64 2.50 8.31
N GLU A 46 1.51 2.28 7.32
CA GLU A 46 2.72 1.48 7.50
C GLU A 46 3.64 2.07 8.60
N SER A 47 3.87 3.38 8.59
CA SER A 47 4.64 4.06 9.64
C SER A 47 4.00 3.91 11.03
N ALA A 48 2.67 4.00 11.12
CA ALA A 48 1.93 3.79 12.36
C ALA A 48 2.12 2.36 12.90
N LEU A 49 2.03 1.35 12.02
CA LEU A 49 2.22 -0.06 12.36
C LEU A 49 3.67 -0.38 12.75
N ASN A 50 4.65 0.25 12.10
CA ASN A 50 6.07 0.10 12.47
C ASN A 50 6.38 0.66 13.87
N LYS A 51 5.69 1.73 14.28
CA LYS A 51 5.84 2.29 15.64
C LYS A 51 5.09 1.49 16.70
N HIS A 52 4.00 0.86 16.32
CA HIS A 52 3.12 0.13 17.22
C HIS A 52 2.77 -1.25 16.66
N VAL A 53 3.76 -2.14 16.66
CA VAL A 53 3.62 -3.50 16.13
C VAL A 53 2.51 -4.30 16.82
N ASN A 54 2.23 -3.99 18.09
CA ASN A 54 1.12 -4.57 18.85
C ASN A 54 -0.26 -4.23 18.26
N LEU A 55 -0.40 -3.11 17.53
CA LEU A 55 -1.64 -2.74 16.84
C LEU A 55 -1.87 -3.57 15.59
N ARG A 56 -0.81 -4.10 14.99
CA ARG A 56 -0.88 -4.78 13.70
C ARG A 56 -1.80 -6.00 13.77
N ALA A 57 -1.65 -6.83 14.80
CA ALA A 57 -2.47 -8.02 14.98
C ALA A 57 -3.96 -7.67 15.16
N SER A 58 -4.25 -6.70 16.03
CA SER A 58 -5.63 -6.27 16.30
C SER A 58 -6.28 -5.59 15.09
N LEU A 59 -5.52 -4.77 14.36
CA LEU A 59 -5.99 -4.12 13.13
C LEU A 59 -6.22 -5.15 12.02
N ALA A 60 -5.34 -6.15 11.89
CA ALA A 60 -5.50 -7.23 10.92
C ALA A 60 -6.75 -8.07 11.21
N ALA A 61 -6.99 -8.43 12.47
CA ALA A 61 -8.20 -9.14 12.87
C ALA A 61 -9.49 -8.34 12.55
N TYR A 62 -9.46 -7.02 12.77
CA TYR A 62 -10.56 -6.12 12.43
C TYR A 62 -10.76 -5.97 10.91
N ALA A 63 -9.68 -5.79 10.15
CA ALA A 63 -9.72 -5.62 8.70
C ALA A 63 -10.04 -6.92 7.95
N ASN A 64 -9.82 -8.09 8.56
CA ASN A 64 -10.17 -9.39 7.98
C ASN A 64 -11.68 -9.70 8.04
N GLN A 65 -12.48 -8.86 8.70
CA GLN A 65 -13.94 -8.97 8.67
C GLN A 65 -14.44 -8.79 7.22
N PRO A 66 -15.32 -9.65 6.70
CA PRO A 66 -15.68 -9.66 5.28
C PRO A 66 -16.31 -8.35 4.78
N SER A 67 -17.09 -7.67 5.62
CA SER A 67 -17.67 -6.35 5.32
C SER A 67 -16.63 -5.24 5.22
N ILE A 68 -15.54 -5.34 5.98
CA ILE A 68 -14.45 -4.35 5.97
C ILE A 68 -13.47 -4.67 4.85
N LYS A 69 -13.02 -5.93 4.77
CA LYS A 69 -12.05 -6.42 3.78
C LYS A 69 -12.48 -6.12 2.35
N SER A 70 -13.77 -6.27 2.04
CA SER A 70 -14.35 -6.00 0.71
C SER A 70 -14.39 -4.51 0.34
N SER A 71 -14.38 -3.62 1.33
CA SER A 71 -14.41 -2.16 1.12
C SER A 71 -13.00 -1.54 1.05
N LEU A 72 -11.98 -2.26 1.53
CA LEU A 72 -10.62 -1.72 1.61
C LEU A 72 -9.85 -1.82 0.29
N PRO A 73 -9.09 -0.76 -0.08
CA PRO A 73 -8.16 -0.82 -1.21
C PRO A 73 -7.07 -1.89 -1.02
N ARG A 74 -6.61 -2.49 -2.13
CA ARG A 74 -5.56 -3.52 -2.12
C ARG A 74 -4.25 -3.03 -1.49
N SER A 75 -3.90 -1.76 -1.67
CA SER A 75 -2.73 -1.14 -1.04
C SER A 75 -2.83 -1.16 0.49
N THR A 76 -4.01 -0.94 1.05
CA THR A 76 -4.25 -0.97 2.50
C THR A 76 -4.19 -2.40 3.02
N LEU A 77 -4.78 -3.35 2.29
CA LEU A 77 -4.69 -4.78 2.62
C LEU A 77 -3.23 -5.29 2.60
N ALA A 78 -2.41 -4.83 1.65
CA ALA A 78 -1.00 -5.18 1.57
C ALA A 78 -0.21 -4.69 2.81
N VAL A 79 -0.42 -3.44 3.23
CA VAL A 79 0.23 -2.88 4.43
C VAL A 79 -0.13 -3.65 5.70
N ILE A 80 -1.39 -4.07 5.83
CA ILE A 80 -1.87 -4.84 6.99
C ILE A 80 -1.37 -6.31 6.95
N GLY A 81 -1.04 -6.82 5.77
CA GLY A 81 -0.66 -8.22 5.54
C GLY A 81 -1.84 -9.14 5.24
N LEU A 82 -2.95 -8.58 4.75
CA LEU A 82 -4.17 -9.31 4.34
C LEU A 82 -4.33 -9.42 2.82
N ALA A 83 -3.42 -8.82 2.04
CA ALA A 83 -3.38 -9.05 0.61
C ALA A 83 -2.99 -10.50 0.38
N ASN A 84 -3.96 -11.33 -0.04
CA ASN A 84 -3.67 -12.66 -0.54
C ASN A 84 -2.63 -12.52 -1.67
N GLU A 85 -1.54 -13.28 -1.55
CA GLU A 85 -0.52 -13.41 -2.57
C GLU A 85 -1.17 -13.91 -3.86
N GLU A 86 -1.50 -12.98 -4.73
CA GLU A 86 -1.54 -13.24 -6.16
C GLU A 86 -0.54 -12.28 -6.77
N HIS A 87 0.68 -12.80 -6.88
CA HIS A 87 1.67 -12.54 -7.91
C HIS A 87 1.31 -11.41 -8.90
N THR A 88 1.86 -10.21 -8.70
CA THR A 88 2.40 -9.47 -9.84
C THR A 88 3.46 -8.50 -9.35
N GLN A 89 4.69 -8.80 -9.75
CA GLN A 89 5.83 -7.89 -9.73
C GLN A 89 5.47 -6.51 -10.30
N PRO A 90 6.17 -5.44 -9.89
CA PRO A 90 6.11 -4.18 -10.62
C PRO A 90 6.76 -4.34 -12.00
N PRO A 91 6.16 -3.90 -13.11
CA PRO A 91 6.89 -3.57 -14.32
C PRO A 91 6.81 -2.04 -14.52
N HIS A 92 7.50 -1.31 -13.66
CA HIS A 92 8.06 0.00 -14.05
C HIS A 92 9.56 -0.29 -14.16
N LEU A 93 10.23 -0.29 -15.31
CA LEU A 93 10.08 0.55 -16.49
C LEU A 93 10.42 -0.25 -17.75
N SER A 94 9.63 -0.03 -18.78
CA SER A 94 9.95 -0.37 -20.16
C SER A 94 11.22 0.34 -20.61
N SER A 95 12.25 -0.40 -20.99
CA SER A 95 13.19 0.01 -22.05
C SER A 95 13.84 -1.23 -22.65
N THR A 96 13.01 -2.06 -23.27
CA THR A 96 13.47 -3.05 -24.26
C THR A 96 13.10 -2.48 -25.63
N PHE A 97 13.99 -1.67 -26.21
CA PHE A 97 13.95 -1.38 -27.64
C PHE A 97 14.54 -2.59 -28.38
N GLN A 98 13.70 -3.59 -28.64
CA GLN A 98 13.93 -4.55 -29.71
C GLN A 98 12.89 -4.31 -30.80
N SER A 99 13.36 -3.81 -31.94
CA SER A 99 12.77 -4.11 -33.25
C SER A 99 13.87 -4.04 -34.28
N SER A 100 14.36 -5.24 -34.57
CA SER A 100 15.21 -5.61 -35.69
C SER A 100 14.51 -5.27 -37.00
N ASP A 101 15.19 -4.58 -37.91
CA ASP A 101 14.77 -4.45 -39.31
C ASP A 101 15.80 -5.15 -40.21
N THR A 102 15.32 -6.22 -40.84
CA THR A 102 15.53 -6.57 -42.25
C THR A 102 16.94 -6.93 -42.76
N SER A 103 17.16 -8.24 -42.84
CA SER A 103 17.52 -8.99 -44.07
C SER A 103 18.44 -8.32 -45.10
N SER A 104 19.69 -8.80 -45.20
CA SER A 104 20.27 -9.13 -46.51
C SER A 104 21.53 -9.98 -46.36
N SER A 105 21.43 -11.26 -46.69
CA SER A 105 22.58 -12.09 -47.09
C SER A 105 22.05 -13.22 -47.95
N VAL A 106 22.15 -13.04 -49.28
CA VAL A 106 21.99 -14.15 -50.23
C VAL A 106 23.10 -14.03 -51.26
N HIS A 107 23.92 -15.07 -51.30
CA HIS A 107 24.95 -15.32 -52.29
C HIS A 107 24.32 -15.77 -53.61
N GLY A 108 24.92 -15.42 -54.74
CA GLY A 108 24.67 -16.10 -56.02
C GLY A 108 24.78 -15.19 -57.24
N ALA A 109 25.99 -15.08 -57.81
CA ALA A 109 26.18 -14.60 -59.18
C ALA A 109 26.89 -15.70 -59.98
N THR A 110 26.12 -16.45 -60.77
CA THR A 110 26.60 -17.25 -61.89
C THR A 110 25.91 -16.67 -63.12
N LEU A 111 26.68 -16.10 -64.05
CA LEU A 111 26.22 -15.77 -65.39
C LEU A 111 27.22 -16.35 -66.40
N THR A 112 26.59 -16.83 -67.47
CA THR A 112 27.01 -17.70 -68.56
C THR A 112 28.06 -17.07 -69.47
#